data_AF-A0A359G083-F1
#
_entry.id   AF-A0A359G083-F1
#
_cell.length_a   1.000
_cell.length_b   1.000
_cell.length_c   1.000
_cell.angle_alpha   90.00
_cell.angle_beta   90.00
_cell.angle_gamma   90.00
#
_symmetry.space_group_name_H-M   'P 1'
#
loop_
_entity.id
_entity.type
_entity.pdbx_description
1 polymer ?
#
loop_
_entity_poly.entity_id
_entity_poly.type
_entity_poly.pdbx_seq_one_letter_code
_entity_poly.pdbx_strand_id
1 'polypeptide(L)'
;MTASEIRKSFLDFFESKQHRIVPSAPMVIKDDPTLMFTNAGMNQFKDIFLGNNSAEYVRVANSQKCLRVSGKHNDLEEVGHDSYHHTMFEMLGNWSFGDYFKEEAINWAWEFLVDVLKLDAGSLYASVFEGSREEGIGRDEEAYKIWRTHLPENHIVNGNKKDNFWEMGDTGPCGPCSEIHVDLRSASEKLAVAGETLVNKDHPEVIEIWNLVFIQYNRKADGSLVSLPQRHIDTGMGFERLTRVIQNKKSNYDTDLFQPIIQKISSLTGVKYAAAEDSDIAMRVVADHFRTIAFAICDGQLPSNNKAGYVIRRILRRAVRYS
;
A
#
# COMPACT_ATOMS: atom_id res chain seq x y z
N MET A 1 7.08 17.01 -8.11
CA MET A 1 5.62 16.97 -8.23
C MET A 1 5.00 17.10 -6.84
N THR A 2 3.90 17.84 -6.71
CA THR A 2 3.07 17.86 -5.51
C THR A 2 2.34 16.53 -5.34
N ALA A 3 1.91 16.19 -4.14
CA ALA A 3 1.07 15.01 -3.90
C ALA A 3 -0.15 14.97 -4.82
N SER A 4 -0.83 16.11 -5.02
CA SER A 4 -2.00 16.17 -5.91
C SER A 4 -1.64 15.82 -7.36
N GLU A 5 -0.50 16.29 -7.85
CA GLU A 5 0.00 15.96 -9.20
C GLU A 5 0.38 14.48 -9.31
N ILE A 6 0.99 13.89 -8.27
CA ILE A 6 1.36 12.48 -8.24
C ILE A 6 0.11 11.59 -8.30
N ARG A 7 -0.90 11.87 -7.46
CA ARG A 7 -2.18 11.13 -7.49
C ARG A 7 -2.86 11.25 -8.84
N LYS A 8 -2.93 12.47 -9.39
CA LYS A 8 -3.54 12.72 -10.70
C LYS A 8 -2.81 11.96 -11.81
N SER A 9 -1.48 12.01 -11.81
CA SER A 9 -0.64 11.30 -12.79
C SER A 9 -0.92 9.79 -12.80
N PHE A 10 -1.07 9.16 -11.62
CA PHE A 10 -1.43 7.74 -11.52
C PHE A 10 -2.79 7.45 -12.17
N LEU A 11 -3.81 8.24 -11.84
CA LEU A 11 -5.17 8.04 -12.36
C LEU A 11 -5.23 8.29 -13.87
N ASP A 12 -4.62 9.37 -14.35
CA ASP A 12 -4.54 9.69 -15.78
C ASP A 12 -3.80 8.59 -16.56
N PHE A 13 -2.70 8.05 -15.99
CA PHE A 13 -1.93 6.97 -16.61
C PHE A 13 -2.80 5.73 -16.79
N PHE A 14 -3.48 5.26 -15.74
CA PHE A 14 -4.31 4.06 -15.84
C PHE A 14 -5.59 4.29 -16.66
N GLU A 15 -6.15 5.50 -16.66
CA GLU A 15 -7.22 5.88 -17.57
C GLU A 15 -6.77 5.76 -19.04
N SER A 16 -5.54 6.20 -19.37
CA SER A 16 -4.95 6.03 -20.70
C SER A 16 -4.75 4.56 -21.10
N LYS A 17 -4.61 3.66 -20.11
CA LYS A 17 -4.58 2.19 -20.29
C LYS A 17 -5.98 1.55 -20.26
N GLN A 18 -7.03 2.36 -20.43
CA GLN A 18 -8.44 1.96 -20.45
C GLN A 18 -8.98 1.42 -19.12
N HIS A 19 -8.39 1.80 -17.99
CA HIS A 19 -8.99 1.54 -16.69
C HIS A 19 -10.07 2.57 -16.41
N ARG A 20 -11.23 2.10 -15.95
CA ARG A 20 -12.26 3.00 -15.44
C ARG A 20 -11.82 3.54 -14.08
N ILE A 21 -11.76 4.87 -13.96
CA ILE A 21 -11.52 5.51 -12.66
C ILE A 21 -12.80 5.43 -11.82
N VAL A 22 -12.73 4.72 -10.70
CA VAL A 22 -13.86 4.51 -9.79
C VAL A 22 -13.59 5.21 -8.45
N PRO A 23 -14.62 5.66 -7.73
CA PRO A 23 -14.42 6.28 -6.42
C PRO A 23 -13.85 5.29 -5.40
N SER A 24 -13.16 5.81 -4.39
CA SER A 24 -12.76 5.03 -3.22
C SER A 24 -14.00 4.63 -2.41
N ALA A 25 -14.04 3.38 -1.96
CA ALA A 25 -15.01 2.90 -1.00
C ALA A 25 -14.86 3.61 0.35
N PRO A 26 -15.91 3.66 1.20
CA PRO A 26 -15.79 4.14 2.57
C PRO A 26 -14.75 3.37 3.38
N MET A 27 -14.11 4.02 4.36
CA MET A 27 -13.13 3.36 5.23
C MET A 27 -13.76 2.32 6.18
N VAL A 28 -15.06 2.43 6.46
CA VAL A 28 -15.79 1.51 7.33
C VAL A 28 -16.72 0.66 6.51
N ILE A 29 -16.57 -0.66 6.64
CA ILE A 29 -17.39 -1.62 5.92
C ILE A 29 -18.58 -1.98 6.81
N LYS A 30 -19.80 -1.79 6.30
CA LYS A 30 -21.04 -2.07 7.04
C LYS A 30 -21.53 -3.51 6.84
N ASP A 31 -21.23 -4.09 5.67
CA ASP A 31 -21.89 -5.29 5.17
C ASP A 31 -20.94 -6.50 5.03
N ASP A 32 -19.70 -6.42 5.55
CA ASP A 32 -18.78 -7.56 5.62
C ASP A 32 -18.53 -7.94 7.10
N PRO A 33 -19.00 -9.11 7.57
CA PRO A 33 -18.78 -9.54 8.95
C PRO A 33 -17.31 -9.95 9.23
N THR A 34 -16.50 -10.16 8.19
CA THR A 34 -15.10 -10.59 8.27
C THR A 34 -14.12 -9.43 8.29
N LEU A 35 -14.53 -8.22 7.89
CA LEU A 35 -13.65 -7.07 7.79
C LEU A 35 -14.36 -5.79 8.26
N MET A 36 -13.84 -5.17 9.33
CA MET A 36 -14.44 -3.94 9.91
C MET A 36 -14.06 -2.67 9.14
N PHE A 37 -12.85 -2.63 8.59
CA PHE A 37 -12.29 -1.46 7.91
C PHE A 37 -11.70 -1.84 6.57
N THR A 38 -11.86 -0.96 5.58
CA THR A 38 -11.21 -1.08 4.29
C THR A 38 -9.70 -0.95 4.48
N ASN A 39 -8.96 -2.05 4.35
CA ASN A 39 -7.52 -2.13 4.60
C ASN A 39 -6.69 -2.14 3.30
N ALA A 40 -7.37 -2.32 2.16
CA ALA A 40 -6.80 -2.34 0.81
C ALA A 40 -7.83 -1.90 -0.24
N GLY A 41 -7.38 -1.46 -1.42
CA GLY A 41 -8.26 -1.08 -2.53
C GLY A 41 -9.14 -2.22 -3.05
N MET A 42 -8.65 -3.45 -2.94
CA MET A 42 -9.31 -4.66 -3.43
C MET A 42 -10.59 -5.04 -2.68
N ASN A 43 -10.82 -4.53 -1.46
CA ASN A 43 -11.90 -5.02 -0.60
C ASN A 43 -13.29 -4.85 -1.26
N GLN A 44 -13.50 -3.74 -1.98
CA GLN A 44 -14.77 -3.48 -2.69
C GLN A 44 -14.98 -4.37 -3.94
N PHE A 45 -13.95 -5.07 -4.38
CA PHE A 45 -13.96 -5.95 -5.56
C PHE A 45 -13.90 -7.44 -5.19
N LYS A 46 -13.96 -7.78 -3.88
CA LYS A 46 -13.89 -9.15 -3.36
C LYS A 46 -14.81 -10.12 -4.11
N ASP A 47 -16.08 -9.75 -4.28
CA ASP A 47 -17.06 -10.61 -4.96
C ASP A 47 -16.83 -10.77 -6.45
N ILE A 48 -16.14 -9.83 -7.09
CA ILE A 48 -15.74 -9.95 -8.50
C ILE A 48 -14.63 -10.99 -8.63
N PHE A 49 -13.59 -10.92 -7.79
CA PHE A 49 -12.51 -11.92 -7.79
C PHE A 49 -13.00 -13.34 -7.50
N LEU A 50 -14.01 -13.47 -6.64
CA LEU A 50 -14.60 -14.76 -6.30
C LEU A 50 -15.56 -15.29 -7.39
N GLY A 51 -15.88 -14.47 -8.40
CA GLY A 51 -16.87 -14.81 -9.42
C GLY A 51 -18.33 -14.79 -8.94
N ASN A 52 -18.59 -14.21 -7.76
CA ASN A 52 -19.94 -14.05 -7.22
C ASN A 52 -20.72 -12.97 -7.98
N ASN A 53 -20.02 -11.91 -8.41
CA ASN A 53 -20.58 -10.80 -9.18
C ASN A 53 -19.80 -10.61 -10.48
N SER A 54 -20.49 -10.25 -11.56
CA SER A 54 -19.84 -9.81 -12.80
C SER A 54 -19.23 -8.42 -12.63
N ALA A 55 -18.02 -8.22 -13.15
CA ALA A 55 -17.41 -6.90 -13.22
C ALA A 55 -18.20 -5.98 -14.19
N GLU A 56 -18.57 -4.78 -13.75
CA GLU A 56 -19.13 -3.75 -14.65
C GLU A 56 -18.08 -3.26 -15.66
N TYR A 57 -16.84 -3.11 -15.20
CA TYR A 57 -15.67 -2.77 -16.00
C TYR A 57 -14.58 -3.78 -15.71
N VAL A 58 -13.99 -4.38 -16.74
CA VAL A 58 -12.93 -5.40 -16.61
C VAL A 58 -11.57 -4.83 -16.16
N ARG A 59 -11.41 -3.51 -16.24
CA ARG A 59 -10.23 -2.76 -15.75
C ARG A 59 -10.68 -1.57 -14.93
N VAL A 60 -10.17 -1.41 -13.72
CA VAL A 60 -10.48 -0.26 -12.85
C VAL A 60 -9.24 0.25 -12.14
N ALA A 61 -9.20 1.54 -11.82
CA ALA A 61 -8.15 2.13 -10.99
C ALA A 61 -8.73 3.20 -10.06
N ASN A 62 -8.11 3.38 -8.89
CA ASN A 62 -8.51 4.44 -7.94
C ASN A 62 -7.38 4.77 -6.95
N SER A 63 -7.71 5.68 -6.03
CA SER A 63 -6.92 5.96 -4.82
C SER A 63 -7.79 5.66 -3.60
N GLN A 64 -7.62 4.47 -3.01
CA GLN A 64 -8.44 3.99 -1.90
C GLN A 64 -7.96 4.56 -0.57
N LYS A 65 -8.88 5.12 0.22
CA LYS A 65 -8.67 5.40 1.64
C LYS A 65 -8.60 4.10 2.43
N CYS A 66 -7.46 3.77 3.00
CA CYS A 66 -7.24 2.56 3.79
C CYS A 66 -7.08 2.90 5.26
N LEU A 67 -7.56 2.02 6.15
CA LEU A 67 -7.45 2.16 7.60
C LEU A 67 -6.93 0.85 8.23
N ARG A 68 -5.72 0.88 8.80
CA ARG A 68 -5.02 -0.28 9.39
C ARG A 68 -4.80 -0.10 10.88
N VAL A 69 -5.83 -0.42 11.66
CA VAL A 69 -5.87 -0.17 13.12
C VAL A 69 -6.37 -1.37 13.93
N SER A 70 -6.56 -2.52 13.26
CA SER A 70 -7.07 -3.75 13.88
C SER A 70 -6.89 -4.95 12.96
N GLY A 71 -6.89 -6.15 13.54
CA GLY A 71 -6.82 -7.41 12.77
C GLY A 71 -5.41 -7.70 12.27
N LYS A 72 -5.31 -8.41 11.14
CA LYS A 72 -4.04 -8.85 10.52
C LYS A 72 -3.11 -7.68 10.15
N HIS A 73 -3.70 -6.55 9.75
CA HIS A 73 -2.97 -5.33 9.38
C HIS A 73 -3.29 -4.22 10.38
N ASN A 74 -2.43 -4.04 11.38
CA ASN A 74 -2.62 -3.08 12.46
C ASN A 74 -1.32 -2.33 12.74
N ASP A 75 -1.27 -1.08 12.27
CA ASP A 75 -0.08 -0.24 12.32
C ASP A 75 -0.18 0.79 13.47
N LEU A 76 -1.22 0.72 14.30
CA LEU A 76 -1.58 1.77 15.26
C LEU A 76 -0.43 2.13 16.20
N GLU A 77 0.27 1.14 16.76
CA GLU A 77 1.32 1.40 17.75
C GLU A 77 2.60 1.98 17.12
N GLU A 78 2.86 1.74 15.84
CA GLU A 78 4.04 2.26 15.12
C GLU A 78 3.86 3.73 14.70
N VAL A 79 2.62 4.19 14.56
CA VAL A 79 2.31 5.56 14.12
C VAL A 79 3.01 6.60 14.98
N GLY A 80 3.78 7.45 14.29
CA GLY A 80 4.55 8.54 14.86
C GLY A 80 5.92 8.12 15.42
N HIS A 81 6.14 6.84 15.70
CA HIS A 81 7.45 6.33 16.14
C HIS A 81 8.38 6.10 14.96
N ASP A 82 7.85 5.64 13.82
CA ASP A 82 8.59 5.62 12.56
C ASP A 82 8.18 6.74 11.61
N SER A 83 8.78 6.71 10.42
CA SER A 83 8.63 7.72 9.39
C SER A 83 7.65 7.32 8.26
N TYR A 84 7.00 6.16 8.33
CA TYR A 84 6.32 5.59 7.17
C TYR A 84 5.02 4.81 7.42
N HIS A 85 4.70 4.42 8.65
CA HIS A 85 3.40 3.86 9.02
C HIS A 85 2.38 4.93 9.43
N HIS A 86 1.13 4.69 9.07
CA HIS A 86 -0.02 5.57 9.27
C HIS A 86 -1.22 4.74 9.70
N THR A 87 -2.15 5.32 10.47
CA THR A 87 -3.43 4.64 10.69
C THR A 87 -4.25 4.67 9.40
N MET A 88 -4.35 5.85 8.78
CA MET A 88 -5.00 6.06 7.49
C MET A 88 -3.98 6.48 6.44
N PHE A 89 -4.05 5.83 5.28
CA PHE A 89 -3.21 6.14 4.13
C PHE A 89 -4.02 5.96 2.85
N GLU A 90 -3.47 6.44 1.73
CA GLU A 90 -4.06 6.20 0.42
C GLU A 90 -3.31 5.09 -0.32
N MET A 91 -4.05 4.14 -0.85
CA MET A 91 -3.53 3.08 -1.70
C MET A 91 -3.93 3.38 -3.15
N LEU A 92 -2.94 3.72 -3.98
CA LEU A 92 -3.13 3.82 -5.43
C LEU A 92 -3.18 2.40 -5.99
N GLY A 93 -4.31 2.02 -6.59
CA GLY A 93 -4.51 0.66 -7.09
C GLY A 93 -5.05 0.62 -8.50
N ASN A 94 -4.66 -0.42 -9.23
CA ASN A 94 -5.24 -0.78 -10.53
C ASN A 94 -5.55 -2.29 -10.54
N TRP A 95 -6.65 -2.64 -11.19
CA TRP A 95 -7.21 -3.98 -11.14
C TRP A 95 -7.57 -4.49 -12.53
N SER A 96 -7.30 -5.78 -12.74
CA SER A 96 -7.78 -6.57 -13.89
C SER A 96 -8.73 -7.62 -13.41
N PHE A 97 -9.95 -7.66 -13.95
CA PHE A 97 -10.92 -8.71 -13.67
C PHE A 97 -11.04 -9.67 -14.85
N GLY A 98 -10.10 -10.62 -14.94
CA GLY A 98 -10.15 -11.67 -15.97
C GLY A 98 -9.74 -11.17 -17.36
N ASP A 99 -8.96 -10.09 -17.43
CA ASP A 99 -8.52 -9.45 -18.67
C ASP A 99 -6.99 -9.60 -18.87
N TYR A 100 -6.18 -8.62 -18.44
CA TYR A 100 -4.71 -8.72 -18.47
C TYR A 100 -4.16 -9.39 -17.20
N PHE A 101 -2.90 -9.86 -17.25
CA PHE A 101 -2.26 -10.51 -16.10
C PHE A 101 -0.83 -9.98 -15.86
N LYS A 102 0.14 -10.85 -15.55
CA LYS A 102 1.46 -10.44 -15.05
C LYS A 102 2.25 -9.57 -16.03
N GLU A 103 2.22 -9.89 -17.32
CA GLU A 103 3.01 -9.20 -18.33
C GLU A 103 2.64 -7.72 -18.40
N GLU A 104 1.37 -7.38 -18.60
CA GLU A 104 0.91 -6.00 -18.63
C GLU A 104 1.03 -5.33 -17.25
N ALA A 105 0.72 -6.04 -16.16
CA ALA A 105 0.79 -5.47 -14.81
C ALA A 105 2.20 -4.99 -14.47
N ILE A 106 3.22 -5.82 -14.73
CA ILE A 106 4.63 -5.49 -14.46
C ILE A 106 5.10 -4.40 -15.43
N ASN A 107 4.79 -4.53 -16.73
CA ASN A 107 5.21 -3.56 -17.75
C ASN A 107 4.62 -2.16 -17.49
N TRP A 108 3.36 -2.06 -17.08
CA TRP A 108 2.74 -0.77 -16.76
C TRP A 108 3.21 -0.21 -15.42
N ALA A 109 3.50 -1.04 -14.43
CA ALA A 109 4.11 -0.57 -13.20
C ALA A 109 5.49 0.04 -13.47
N TRP A 110 6.31 -0.61 -14.31
CA TRP A 110 7.59 -0.08 -14.77
C TRP A 110 7.43 1.23 -15.55
N GLU A 111 6.57 1.24 -16.58
CA GLU A 111 6.31 2.42 -17.41
C GLU A 111 5.87 3.62 -16.54
N PHE A 112 4.99 3.40 -15.56
CA PHE A 112 4.56 4.47 -14.67
C PHE A 112 5.72 5.00 -13.79
N LEU A 113 6.46 4.11 -13.13
CA LEU A 113 7.52 4.53 -12.21
C LEU A 113 8.72 5.15 -12.93
N VAL A 114 9.17 4.55 -14.03
CA VAL A 114 10.41 4.93 -14.72
C VAL A 114 10.13 5.92 -15.85
N ASP A 115 9.14 5.66 -16.70
CA ASP A 115 8.91 6.51 -17.88
C ASP A 115 8.04 7.73 -17.56
N VAL A 116 7.03 7.60 -16.69
CA VAL A 116 6.16 8.73 -16.33
C VAL A 116 6.75 9.53 -15.16
N LEU A 117 7.04 8.86 -14.05
CA LEU A 117 7.52 9.51 -12.82
C LEU A 117 9.03 9.77 -12.80
N LYS A 118 9.77 9.22 -13.77
CA LYS A 118 11.23 9.42 -13.91
C LYS A 118 12.02 8.99 -12.69
N LEU A 119 11.58 7.93 -12.00
CA LEU A 119 12.39 7.32 -10.95
C LEU A 119 13.65 6.70 -11.56
N ASP A 120 14.74 6.78 -10.81
CA ASP A 120 16.00 6.14 -11.19
C ASP A 120 15.83 4.62 -11.18
N ALA A 121 15.85 4.02 -12.37
CA ALA A 121 15.77 2.57 -12.57
C ALA A 121 16.86 1.82 -11.79
N GLY A 122 18.05 2.42 -11.62
CA GLY A 122 19.16 1.84 -10.85
C GLY A 122 18.90 1.76 -9.35
N SER A 123 17.84 2.40 -8.86
CA SER A 123 17.42 2.37 -7.46
C SER A 123 16.23 1.44 -7.21
N LEU A 124 15.68 0.81 -8.25
CA LEU A 124 14.52 -0.08 -8.16
C LEU A 124 14.94 -1.54 -7.99
N TYR A 125 14.20 -2.25 -7.14
CA TYR A 125 14.29 -3.69 -6.94
C TYR A 125 12.90 -4.30 -7.05
N ALA A 126 12.81 -5.55 -7.51
CA ALA A 126 11.58 -6.31 -7.52
C ALA A 126 11.73 -7.60 -6.71
N SER A 127 10.75 -7.95 -5.89
CA SER A 127 10.66 -9.26 -5.26
C SER A 127 9.72 -10.18 -6.05
N VAL A 128 10.01 -11.47 -6.11
CA VAL A 128 9.13 -12.50 -6.71
C VAL A 128 8.94 -13.65 -5.74
N PHE A 129 7.78 -14.29 -5.79
CA PHE A 129 7.48 -15.41 -4.91
C PHE A 129 8.42 -16.59 -5.14
N GLU A 130 9.13 -17.00 -4.10
CA GLU A 130 10.10 -18.11 -4.16
C GLU A 130 9.44 -19.50 -4.22
N GLY A 131 8.13 -19.55 -4.01
CA GLY A 131 7.35 -20.78 -3.89
C GLY A 131 7.07 -21.15 -2.43
N SER A 132 6.16 -22.12 -2.26
CA SER A 132 5.88 -22.72 -0.97
C SER A 132 5.62 -24.21 -1.16
N ARG A 133 6.49 -25.03 -0.59
CA ARG A 133 6.33 -26.49 -0.59
C ARG A 133 5.07 -26.92 0.16
N GLU A 134 4.70 -26.20 1.23
CA GLU A 134 3.51 -26.47 2.04
C GLU A 134 2.22 -26.30 1.23
N GLU A 135 2.17 -25.27 0.37
CA GLU A 135 1.02 -25.00 -0.49
C GLU A 135 1.08 -25.74 -1.83
N GLY A 136 2.19 -26.44 -2.12
CA GLY A 136 2.42 -27.09 -3.42
C GLY A 136 2.60 -26.11 -4.57
N ILE A 137 3.07 -24.88 -4.30
CA ILE A 137 3.25 -23.81 -5.29
C ILE A 137 4.73 -23.63 -5.57
N GLY A 138 5.14 -23.68 -6.83
CA GLY A 138 6.52 -23.42 -7.26
C GLY A 138 6.89 -21.94 -7.24
N ARG A 139 8.17 -21.64 -7.49
CA ARG A 139 8.67 -20.28 -7.71
C ARG A 139 7.94 -19.61 -8.87
N ASP A 140 7.65 -18.31 -8.75
CA ASP A 140 7.03 -17.53 -9.81
C ASP A 140 8.04 -17.15 -10.92
N GLU A 141 8.39 -18.15 -11.74
CA GLU A 141 9.29 -18.00 -12.88
C GLU A 141 8.75 -17.05 -13.96
N GLU A 142 7.44 -16.88 -14.03
CA GLU A 142 6.79 -16.00 -15.01
C GLU A 142 7.08 -14.54 -14.66
N ALA A 143 6.81 -14.13 -13.42
CA ALA A 143 7.13 -12.79 -12.93
C ALA A 143 8.64 -12.50 -13.03
N TYR A 144 9.48 -13.47 -12.64
CA TYR A 144 10.94 -13.35 -12.76
C TYR A 144 11.39 -13.02 -14.19
N LYS A 145 10.89 -13.76 -15.19
CA LYS A 145 11.26 -13.55 -16.60
C LYS A 145 10.81 -12.20 -17.12
N ILE A 146 9.62 -11.72 -16.74
CA ILE A 146 9.14 -10.39 -17.14
C ILE A 146 10.04 -9.31 -16.53
N TRP A 147 10.34 -9.40 -15.22
CA TRP A 147 11.23 -8.44 -14.56
C TRP A 147 12.65 -8.42 -15.15
N ARG A 148 13.18 -9.56 -15.61
CA ARG A 148 14.49 -9.63 -16.27
C ARG A 148 14.59 -8.78 -17.55
N THR A 149 13.47 -8.35 -18.12
CA THR A 149 13.46 -7.43 -19.26
C THR A 149 13.70 -5.97 -18.86
N HIS A 150 13.45 -5.62 -17.59
CA HIS A 150 13.55 -4.26 -17.04
C HIS A 150 14.71 -4.09 -16.06
N LEU A 151 14.97 -5.11 -15.24
CA LEU A 151 15.91 -5.09 -14.13
C LEU A 151 17.09 -6.05 -14.35
N PRO A 152 18.30 -5.68 -13.89
CA PRO A 152 19.40 -6.63 -13.82
C PRO A 152 19.07 -7.74 -12.81
N GLU A 153 19.74 -8.88 -12.98
CA GLU A 153 19.43 -10.12 -12.26
C GLU A 153 19.57 -9.96 -10.74
N ASN A 154 20.55 -9.18 -10.28
CA ASN A 154 20.79 -8.89 -8.87
C ASN A 154 19.77 -7.89 -8.27
N HIS A 155 18.86 -7.32 -9.07
CA HIS A 155 17.77 -6.47 -8.57
C HIS A 155 16.44 -7.22 -8.45
N ILE A 156 16.43 -8.52 -8.78
CA ILE A 156 15.24 -9.36 -8.70
C ILE A 156 15.47 -10.40 -7.59
N VAL A 157 14.83 -10.17 -6.44
CA VAL A 157 15.03 -10.99 -5.24
C VAL A 157 13.92 -12.01 -5.08
N ASN A 158 14.26 -13.16 -4.49
CA ASN A 158 13.26 -14.13 -4.06
C ASN A 158 12.70 -13.69 -2.71
N GLY A 159 11.38 -13.64 -2.59
CA GLY A 159 10.71 -13.44 -1.31
C GLY A 159 9.82 -14.62 -0.94
N ASN A 160 9.75 -14.85 0.36
CA ASN A 160 9.07 -15.99 0.96
C ASN A 160 7.54 -15.81 0.94
N LYS A 161 6.81 -16.78 1.49
CA LYS A 161 5.33 -16.72 1.59
C LYS A 161 4.79 -15.55 2.41
N LYS A 162 5.50 -15.11 3.46
CA LYS A 162 5.07 -13.97 4.27
C LYS A 162 5.03 -12.68 3.45
N ASP A 163 6.01 -12.49 2.58
CA ASP A 163 6.22 -11.24 1.85
C ASP A 163 5.59 -11.29 0.44
N ASN A 164 5.74 -12.41 -0.27
CA ASN A 164 5.33 -12.55 -1.69
C ASN A 164 4.15 -13.49 -1.93
N PHE A 165 3.34 -13.78 -0.91
CA PHE A 165 2.04 -14.42 -1.06
C PHE A 165 0.98 -13.61 -0.31
N TRP A 166 0.21 -12.82 -1.05
CA TRP A 166 -0.71 -11.86 -0.46
C TRP A 166 -2.09 -12.47 -0.20
N GLU A 167 -2.62 -12.19 1.00
CA GLU A 167 -3.94 -12.64 1.45
C GLU A 167 -4.65 -11.52 2.21
N MET A 168 -5.89 -11.21 1.80
CA MET A 168 -6.73 -10.16 2.41
C MET A 168 -7.02 -10.40 3.91
N GLY A 169 -7.09 -11.66 4.31
CA GLY A 169 -7.41 -12.12 5.65
C GLY A 169 -7.27 -13.64 5.74
N ASP A 170 -7.95 -14.27 6.69
CA ASP A 170 -7.88 -15.73 6.89
C ASP A 170 -8.57 -16.52 5.76
N THR A 171 -9.46 -15.86 5.01
CA THR A 171 -10.16 -16.43 3.85
C THR A 171 -10.32 -15.38 2.75
N GLY A 172 -10.56 -15.84 1.52
CA GLY A 172 -10.84 -14.97 0.37
C GLY A 172 -9.80 -15.05 -0.74
N PRO A 173 -9.93 -14.18 -1.76
CA PRO A 173 -9.04 -14.19 -2.91
C PRO A 173 -7.60 -13.85 -2.51
N CYS A 174 -6.65 -14.59 -3.08
CA CYS A 174 -5.23 -14.50 -2.79
C CYS A 174 -4.36 -14.98 -3.95
N GLY A 175 -3.05 -14.77 -3.84
CA GLY A 175 -2.09 -15.28 -4.81
C GLY A 175 -0.65 -14.87 -4.53
N PRO A 176 0.30 -15.43 -5.30
CA PRO A 176 1.65 -14.89 -5.38
C PRO A 176 1.61 -13.42 -5.75
N CYS A 177 2.57 -12.65 -5.26
CA CYS A 177 2.70 -11.25 -5.63
C CYS A 177 4.15 -10.87 -5.90
N SER A 178 4.32 -9.74 -6.55
CA SER A 178 5.63 -9.14 -6.80
C SER A 178 5.63 -7.72 -6.29
N GLU A 179 6.59 -7.39 -5.42
CA GLU A 179 6.69 -6.07 -4.82
C GLU A 179 7.81 -5.28 -5.48
N ILE A 180 7.59 -3.99 -5.65
CA ILE A 180 8.58 -3.04 -6.14
C ILE A 180 9.10 -2.25 -4.96
N HIS A 181 10.42 -2.23 -4.80
CA HIS A 181 11.12 -1.52 -3.74
C HIS A 181 12.00 -0.41 -4.33
N VAL A 182 12.24 0.63 -3.54
CA VAL A 182 13.15 1.72 -3.88
C VAL A 182 14.23 1.83 -2.82
N ASP A 183 15.49 1.86 -3.25
CA ASP A 183 16.63 2.18 -2.43
C ASP A 183 16.91 3.69 -2.44
N LEU A 184 16.60 4.35 -1.34
CA LEU A 184 16.74 5.80 -1.12
C LEU A 184 18.06 6.18 -0.43
N ARG A 185 18.93 5.20 -0.13
CA ARG A 185 20.20 5.46 0.55
C ARG A 185 21.13 6.29 -0.33
N SER A 186 22.12 6.92 0.29
CA SER A 186 23.16 7.65 -0.44
C SER A 186 23.98 6.72 -1.34
N ALA A 187 24.62 7.28 -2.37
CA ALA A 187 25.49 6.51 -3.26
C ALA A 187 26.61 5.77 -2.49
N SER A 188 27.18 6.37 -1.44
CA SER A 188 28.18 5.73 -0.59
C SER A 188 27.64 4.52 0.18
N GLU A 189 26.39 4.60 0.66
CA GLU A 189 25.75 3.50 1.38
C GLU A 189 25.38 2.35 0.45
N LYS A 190 24.90 2.67 -0.77
CA LYS A 190 24.64 1.69 -1.83
C LYS A 190 25.89 0.95 -2.27
N LEU A 191 27.03 1.64 -2.34
CA LEU A 191 28.33 1.02 -2.63
C LEU A 191 28.84 0.13 -1.49
N ALA A 192 28.54 0.48 -0.24
CA ALA A 192 29.00 -0.27 0.93
C ALA A 192 28.19 -1.56 1.15
N VAL A 193 26.88 -1.53 0.92
CA VAL A 193 25.98 -2.67 1.11
C VAL A 193 25.01 -2.74 -0.06
N ALA A 194 25.02 -3.86 -0.78
CA ALA A 194 24.18 -4.07 -1.95
C ALA A 194 22.69 -4.07 -1.58
N GLY A 195 21.85 -3.31 -2.31
CA GLY A 195 20.45 -3.10 -1.96
C GLY A 195 19.61 -4.38 -1.92
N GLU A 196 19.95 -5.40 -2.71
CA GLU A 196 19.21 -6.67 -2.69
C GLU A 196 19.25 -7.38 -1.33
N THR A 197 20.28 -7.11 -0.52
CA THR A 197 20.42 -7.68 0.83
C THR A 197 19.52 -7.02 1.87
N LEU A 198 18.90 -5.88 1.52
CA LEU A 198 18.08 -5.07 2.40
C LEU A 198 16.59 -5.08 2.03
N VAL A 199 16.24 -5.59 0.85
CA VAL A 199 14.86 -5.78 0.44
C VAL A 199 14.17 -6.74 1.42
N ASN A 200 12.99 -6.35 1.92
CA ASN A 200 12.21 -7.08 2.93
C ASN A 200 13.01 -7.38 4.23
N LYS A 201 13.88 -6.45 4.65
CA LYS A 201 14.62 -6.47 5.92
C LYS A 201 14.32 -5.28 6.85
N ASP A 202 13.12 -4.70 6.72
CA ASP A 202 12.65 -3.57 7.54
C ASP A 202 13.61 -2.35 7.53
N HIS A 203 14.34 -2.15 6.42
CA HIS A 203 15.28 -1.04 6.30
C HIS A 203 14.53 0.28 5.98
N PRO A 204 14.76 1.38 6.72
CA PRO A 204 13.95 2.61 6.63
C PRO A 204 14.11 3.38 5.30
N GLU A 205 15.17 3.10 4.56
CA GLU A 205 15.48 3.70 3.26
C GLU A 205 15.49 2.70 2.09
N VAL A 206 15.21 1.40 2.33
CA VAL A 206 14.97 0.43 1.24
C VAL A 206 13.54 -0.07 1.40
N ILE A 207 12.61 0.64 0.77
CA ILE A 207 11.18 0.56 1.11
C ILE A 207 10.38 -0.05 -0.03
N GLU A 208 9.41 -0.89 0.33
CA GLU A 208 8.34 -1.32 -0.57
C GLU A 208 7.44 -0.13 -0.93
N ILE A 209 7.23 0.10 -2.22
CA ILE A 209 6.35 1.17 -2.71
C ILE A 209 5.09 0.65 -3.39
N TRP A 210 5.15 -0.51 -4.06
CA TRP A 210 4.03 -1.02 -4.86
C TRP A 210 4.02 -2.54 -4.85
N ASN A 211 2.91 -3.14 -4.42
CA ASN A 211 2.69 -4.58 -4.49
C ASN A 211 1.76 -4.92 -5.67
N LEU A 212 2.16 -5.88 -6.51
CA LEU A 212 1.42 -6.42 -7.65
C LEU A 212 0.98 -7.85 -7.32
N VAL A 213 -0.26 -8.03 -6.89
CA VAL A 213 -0.84 -9.32 -6.51
C VAL A 213 -1.45 -10.01 -7.71
N PHE A 214 -1.02 -11.24 -7.95
CA PHE A 214 -1.48 -12.10 -9.04
C PHE A 214 -2.57 -13.03 -8.52
N ILE A 215 -3.76 -12.47 -8.33
CA ILE A 215 -4.91 -13.17 -7.74
C ILE A 215 -5.29 -14.36 -8.62
N GLN A 216 -5.12 -15.56 -8.08
CA GLN A 216 -5.35 -16.82 -8.79
C GLN A 216 -5.89 -17.95 -7.89
N TYR A 217 -6.03 -17.69 -6.58
CA TYR A 217 -6.56 -18.64 -5.61
C TYR A 217 -7.61 -17.99 -4.70
N ASN A 218 -8.37 -18.84 -4.02
CA ASN A 218 -9.24 -18.51 -2.91
C ASN A 218 -8.87 -19.36 -1.70
N ARG A 219 -8.50 -18.72 -0.59
CA ARG A 219 -8.29 -19.39 0.71
C ARG A 219 -9.63 -19.69 1.35
N LYS A 220 -9.90 -20.96 1.60
CA LYS A 220 -11.09 -21.45 2.32
C LYS A 220 -10.90 -21.40 3.83
N ALA A 221 -12.01 -21.48 4.57
CA ALA A 221 -12.00 -21.46 6.04
C ALA A 221 -11.28 -22.66 6.69
N ASP A 222 -11.14 -23.76 5.97
CA ASP A 222 -10.35 -24.93 6.40
C ASP A 222 -8.86 -24.80 6.09
N GLY A 223 -8.43 -23.65 5.55
CA GLY A 223 -7.06 -23.37 5.16
C GLY A 223 -6.70 -23.85 3.75
N SER A 224 -7.58 -24.56 3.03
CA SER A 224 -7.28 -25.03 1.68
C SER A 224 -7.21 -23.89 0.64
N LEU A 225 -6.31 -24.02 -0.34
CA LEU A 225 -6.26 -23.15 -1.52
C LEU A 225 -7.01 -23.78 -2.69
N VAL A 226 -7.96 -23.04 -3.23
CA VAL A 226 -8.71 -23.44 -4.44
C VAL A 226 -8.39 -22.48 -5.56
N SER A 227 -8.01 -22.98 -6.73
CA SER A 227 -7.77 -22.15 -7.92
C SER A 227 -9.05 -21.42 -8.34
N LEU A 228 -8.90 -20.15 -8.70
CA LEU A 228 -9.98 -19.34 -9.27
C LEU A 228 -10.19 -19.71 -10.75
N PRO A 229 -11.43 -19.57 -11.29
CA PRO A 229 -11.72 -19.85 -12.69
C PRO A 229 -11.07 -18.84 -13.65
N GLN A 230 -10.83 -17.62 -13.17
CA GLN A 230 -10.13 -16.56 -13.89
C GLN A 230 -8.94 -16.08 -13.06
N ARG A 231 -7.97 -15.50 -13.75
CA ARG A 231 -6.82 -14.84 -13.13
C ARG A 231 -7.06 -13.34 -13.13
N HIS A 232 -6.68 -12.68 -12.05
CA HIS A 232 -6.96 -11.27 -11.83
C HIS A 232 -5.69 -10.56 -11.36
N ILE A 233 -5.68 -9.24 -11.51
CA ILE A 233 -4.63 -8.38 -10.96
C ILE A 233 -5.24 -7.51 -9.88
N ASP A 234 -4.55 -7.44 -8.75
CA ASP A 234 -4.77 -6.49 -7.68
C ASP A 234 -3.45 -5.79 -7.36
N THR A 235 -3.39 -4.47 -7.51
CA THR A 235 -2.19 -3.72 -7.14
C THR A 235 -2.50 -2.71 -6.02
N GLY A 236 -1.49 -2.44 -5.21
CA GLY A 236 -1.55 -1.42 -4.18
C GLY A 236 -0.21 -0.72 -3.99
N MET A 237 -0.19 0.57 -4.29
CA MET A 237 0.95 1.46 -4.07
C MET A 237 0.66 2.44 -2.94
N GLY A 238 1.55 2.49 -1.96
CA GLY A 238 1.45 3.42 -0.84
C GLY A 238 1.67 4.85 -1.32
N PHE A 239 0.62 5.66 -1.38
CA PHE A 239 0.68 7.02 -1.94
C PHE A 239 1.63 7.93 -1.16
N GLU A 240 1.61 7.86 0.16
CA GLU A 240 2.51 8.60 1.04
C GLU A 240 3.97 8.21 0.82
N ARG A 241 4.25 6.91 0.64
CA ARG A 241 5.60 6.39 0.36
C ARG A 241 6.08 6.85 -1.01
N LEU A 242 5.24 6.76 -2.04
CA LEU A 242 5.56 7.26 -3.38
C LEU A 242 5.83 8.78 -3.35
N THR A 243 5.01 9.54 -2.63
CA THR A 243 5.17 10.99 -2.49
C THR A 243 6.50 11.32 -1.82
N ARG A 244 6.87 10.59 -0.75
CA ARG A 244 8.18 10.71 -0.11
C ARG A 244 9.32 10.49 -1.10
N VAL A 245 9.24 9.44 -1.93
CA VAL A 245 10.26 9.12 -2.95
C VAL A 245 10.37 10.26 -3.97
N ILE A 246 9.25 10.66 -4.58
CA ILE A 246 9.22 11.69 -5.64
C ILE A 246 9.68 13.07 -5.15
N GLN A 247 9.42 13.39 -3.88
CA GLN A 247 9.84 14.65 -3.27
C GLN A 247 11.22 14.58 -2.61
N ASN A 248 11.93 13.45 -2.77
CA ASN A 248 13.24 13.19 -2.19
C ASN A 248 13.29 13.46 -0.68
N LYS A 249 12.32 12.89 0.05
CA LYS A 249 12.17 13.04 1.50
C LYS A 249 12.59 11.78 2.24
N LYS A 250 12.98 11.94 3.51
CA LYS A 250 13.35 10.83 4.39
C LYS A 250 12.18 10.28 5.22
N SER A 251 11.08 11.04 5.29
CA SER A 251 9.88 10.67 6.00
C SER A 251 8.63 10.98 5.18
N ASN A 252 7.60 10.15 5.32
CA ASN A 252 6.27 10.43 4.77
C ASN A 252 5.75 11.76 5.34
N TYR A 253 6.07 12.05 6.60
CA TYR A 253 5.66 13.27 7.31
C TYR A 253 6.34 14.54 6.79
N ASP A 254 7.40 14.44 5.99
CA ASP A 254 8.12 15.59 5.42
C ASP A 254 7.57 16.05 4.06
N THR A 255 6.54 15.36 3.57
CA THR A 255 5.89 15.66 2.29
C THR A 255 4.84 16.76 2.43
N ASP A 256 4.41 17.30 1.30
CA ASP A 256 3.30 18.26 1.23
C ASP A 256 1.93 17.68 1.68
N LEU A 257 1.84 16.36 1.94
CA LEU A 257 0.67 15.73 2.55
C LEU A 257 0.52 16.05 4.04
N PHE A 258 1.64 16.09 4.77
CA PHE A 258 1.63 16.19 6.23
C PHE A 258 2.15 17.54 6.72
N GLN A 259 3.09 18.16 6.00
CA GLN A 259 3.68 19.43 6.43
C GLN A 259 2.64 20.53 6.67
N PRO A 260 1.58 20.72 5.88
CA PRO A 260 0.56 21.72 6.20
C PRO A 260 -0.10 21.50 7.58
N ILE A 261 -0.37 20.24 7.95
CA ILE A 261 -0.97 19.88 9.24
C ILE A 261 0.04 20.07 10.37
N ILE A 262 1.27 19.56 10.20
CA ILE A 262 2.34 19.65 11.18
C ILE A 262 2.72 21.11 11.47
N GLN A 263 2.85 21.94 10.44
CA GLN A 263 3.13 23.37 10.62
C GLN A 263 1.96 24.09 11.33
N LYS A 264 0.72 23.67 11.07
CA LYS A 264 -0.43 24.21 11.80
C LYS A 264 -0.41 23.82 13.27
N ILE A 265 -0.07 22.56 13.59
CA ILE A 265 0.13 22.11 14.98
C ILE A 265 1.24 22.94 15.64
N SER A 266 2.38 23.10 14.96
CA SER A 266 3.52 23.89 15.45
C SER A 266 3.11 25.33 15.81
N SER A 267 2.35 25.97 14.93
CA SER A 267 1.84 27.33 15.15
C SER A 267 0.86 27.43 16.32
N LEU A 268 0.08 26.38 16.61
CA LEU A 268 -0.90 26.38 17.69
C LEU A 268 -0.26 26.11 19.06
N THR A 269 0.76 25.24 19.10
CA THR A 269 1.41 24.82 20.34
C THR A 269 2.63 25.68 20.70
N GLY A 270 3.21 26.38 19.72
CA GLY A 270 4.50 27.06 19.88
C GLY A 270 5.69 26.09 19.89
N VAL A 271 5.47 24.80 19.65
CA VAL A 271 6.51 23.76 19.59
C VAL A 271 6.99 23.59 18.16
N LYS A 272 8.30 23.67 17.93
CA LYS A 272 8.90 23.55 16.60
C LYS A 272 9.06 22.06 16.21
N TYR A 273 8.62 21.69 15.01
CA TYR A 273 8.88 20.35 14.44
C TYR A 273 10.35 20.19 14.04
N ALA A 274 10.88 18.98 14.15
CA ALA A 274 12.31 18.64 13.98
C ALA A 274 13.23 19.31 15.02
N ALA A 275 12.70 19.54 16.23
CA ALA A 275 13.47 20.13 17.34
C ALA A 275 13.80 19.12 18.44
N ALA A 276 12.89 18.19 18.72
CA ALA A 276 13.08 17.12 19.70
C ALA A 276 12.18 15.92 19.37
N GLU A 277 12.74 14.71 19.50
CA GLU A 277 12.09 13.48 19.05
C GLU A 277 10.72 13.25 19.70
N ASP A 278 10.59 13.43 21.02
CA ASP A 278 9.32 13.23 21.73
C ASP A 278 8.21 14.16 21.23
N SER A 279 8.54 15.43 20.98
CA SER A 279 7.58 16.38 20.40
C SER A 279 7.28 16.07 18.95
N ASP A 280 8.25 15.59 18.18
CA ASP A 280 8.05 15.24 16.78
C ASP A 280 7.14 14.01 16.65
N ILE A 281 7.33 13.00 17.51
CA ILE A 281 6.42 11.84 17.65
C ILE A 281 5.00 12.34 17.92
N ALA A 282 4.82 13.21 18.91
CA ALA A 282 3.50 13.74 19.25
C ALA A 282 2.84 14.47 18.08
N MET A 283 3.58 15.32 17.37
CA MET A 283 3.08 16.04 16.20
C MET A 283 2.71 15.09 15.06
N ARG A 284 3.50 14.04 14.81
CA ARG A 284 3.20 13.00 13.82
C ARG A 284 1.94 12.21 14.17
N VAL A 285 1.80 11.79 15.43
CA VAL A 285 0.59 11.08 15.92
C VAL A 285 -0.65 11.94 15.75
N VAL A 286 -0.60 13.22 16.14
CA VAL A 286 -1.74 14.14 16.02
C VAL A 286 -2.10 14.37 14.56
N ALA A 287 -1.11 14.57 13.68
CA ALA A 287 -1.33 14.78 12.25
C ALA A 287 -1.98 13.57 11.55
N ASP A 288 -1.48 12.37 11.83
CA ASP A 288 -2.05 11.11 11.32
C ASP A 288 -3.49 10.91 11.83
N HIS A 289 -3.68 10.97 13.15
CA HIS A 289 -4.99 10.70 13.75
C HIS A 289 -6.03 11.74 13.34
N PHE A 290 -5.64 13.00 13.13
CA PHE A 290 -6.52 14.03 12.58
C PHE A 290 -7.09 13.62 11.21
N ARG A 291 -6.23 13.15 10.29
CA ARG A 291 -6.68 12.66 8.96
C ARG A 291 -7.69 11.53 9.13
N THR A 292 -7.35 10.52 9.93
CA THR A 292 -8.21 9.35 10.16
C THR A 292 -9.58 9.72 10.69
N ILE A 293 -9.64 10.59 11.70
CA ILE A 293 -10.89 11.02 12.32
C ILE A 293 -11.72 11.86 11.33
N ALA A 294 -11.08 12.79 10.62
CA ALA A 294 -11.76 13.64 9.66
C ALA A 294 -12.41 12.82 8.54
N PHE A 295 -11.67 11.88 7.93
CA PHE A 295 -12.21 11.02 6.90
C PHE A 295 -13.26 10.05 7.43
N ALA A 296 -13.11 9.51 8.64
CA ALA A 296 -14.11 8.62 9.22
C ALA A 296 -15.45 9.33 9.41
N ILE A 297 -15.43 10.58 9.89
CA ILE A 297 -16.63 11.40 10.04
C ILE A 297 -17.24 11.73 8.67
N CYS A 298 -16.41 12.07 7.66
CA CYS A 298 -16.88 12.35 6.30
C CYS A 298 -17.53 11.13 5.63
N ASP A 299 -17.03 9.92 5.90
CA ASP A 299 -17.62 8.64 5.46
C ASP A 299 -18.84 8.23 6.32
N GLY A 300 -19.26 9.06 7.27
CA GLY A 300 -20.44 8.86 8.11
C GLY A 300 -20.22 8.00 9.36
N GLN A 301 -18.98 7.67 9.70
CA GLN A 301 -18.64 6.97 10.93
C GLN A 301 -18.27 7.95 12.06
N LEU A 302 -19.22 8.17 12.97
CA LEU A 302 -18.98 8.96 14.18
C LEU A 302 -18.29 8.13 15.29
N PRO A 303 -17.48 8.78 16.16
CA PRO A 303 -16.99 8.17 17.39
C PRO A 303 -18.13 7.69 18.30
N SER A 304 -18.09 6.44 18.76
CA SER A 304 -19.16 5.82 19.56
C SER A 304 -18.60 4.85 20.61
N ASN A 305 -19.46 4.21 21.40
CA ASN A 305 -19.07 3.16 22.35
C ASN A 305 -19.01 1.75 21.72
N ASN A 306 -19.42 1.61 20.45
CA ASN A 306 -19.64 0.30 19.83
C ASN A 306 -18.89 0.14 18.51
N LYS A 307 -18.36 -1.07 18.27
CA LYS A 307 -17.78 -1.51 16.99
C LYS A 307 -16.79 -0.50 16.39
N ALA A 308 -16.90 -0.19 15.09
CA ALA A 308 -16.02 0.74 14.39
C ALA A 308 -15.95 2.13 15.07
N GLY A 309 -17.07 2.64 15.56
CA GLY A 309 -17.10 3.93 16.26
C GLY A 309 -16.29 3.94 17.56
N TYR A 310 -16.15 2.79 18.24
CA TYR A 310 -15.27 2.67 19.41
C TYR A 310 -13.79 2.80 19.02
N VAL A 311 -13.39 2.21 17.89
CA VAL A 311 -12.01 2.33 17.39
C VAL A 311 -11.71 3.77 17.00
N ILE A 312 -12.61 4.44 16.25
CA ILE A 312 -12.45 5.88 15.92
C ILE A 312 -12.37 6.74 17.19
N ARG A 313 -13.16 6.42 18.23
CA ARG A 313 -13.07 7.09 19.54
C ARG A 313 -11.71 6.86 20.22
N ARG A 314 -11.13 5.66 20.14
CA ARG A 314 -9.80 5.39 20.70
C ARG A 314 -8.73 6.21 20.01
N ILE A 315 -8.77 6.30 18.68
CA ILE A 315 -7.85 7.13 17.88
C ILE A 315 -8.00 8.61 18.27
N LEU A 316 -9.23 9.12 18.37
CA LEU A 316 -9.50 10.47 18.89
C LEU A 316 -8.88 10.70 20.28
N ARG A 317 -9.12 9.80 21.24
CA ARG A 317 -8.57 9.94 22.60
C ARG A 317 -7.04 9.86 22.61
N ARG A 318 -6.44 9.06 21.73
CA ARG A 318 -4.98 9.00 21.58
C ARG A 318 -4.46 10.32 21.06
N ALA A 319 -5.06 10.91 20.02
CA ALA A 319 -4.68 12.23 19.52
C ALA A 319 -4.71 13.31 20.63
N VAL A 320 -5.79 13.34 21.42
CA VAL A 320 -5.95 14.26 22.56
C VAL A 320 -4.91 14.04 23.67
N ARG A 321 -4.42 12.82 23.84
CA ARG A 321 -3.38 12.52 24.84
C ARG A 321 -1.99 13.01 24.43
N TYR A 322 -1.71 13.03 23.12
CA TYR A 322 -0.42 13.50 22.58
C TYR A 322 -0.39 15.01 22.32
N SER A 323 -1.55 15.66 22.12
CA SER A 323 -1.68 17.11 21.92
C SER A 323 -1.36 17.92 23.17
#